data_AF-A0A431UVR3-F1
#
_entry.id   AF-A0A431UVR3-F1
#
_cell.length_a   1.000
_cell.length_b   1.000
_cell.length_c   1.000
_cell.angle_alpha   90.00
_cell.angle_beta   90.00
_cell.angle_gamma   90.00
#
_symmetry.space_group_name_H-M   'P 1'
#
loop_
_entity.id
_entity.type
_entity.pdbx_description
1 polymer ?
#
loop_
_entity_poly.entity_id
_entity_poly.type
_entity_poly.pdbx_seq_one_letter_code
_entity_poly.pdbx_strand_id
1 'polypeptide(L)'
;MAKGKVQNANSIDQIEEEKSPGIFQKLFYLVLIPLLFVIAVLLVIATVTDFNVFEKASKLTGFSSEESAEESSVDYNKKIVELEAQVKEKEAEIAQLQSKLDSALAENKDNVAIQEQLQSKIESLQQTENEAKKEFEDILSTFEQMSAKSAAPIIAEMSDEEALKILSNMQPETLSAIFEKMDPAEAARYSELLSQ
;
A
#
# COMPACT_ATOMS: atom_id res chain seq x y z
N MET A 1 13.37 -64.27 7.10
CA MET A 1 14.16 -63.06 7.44
C MET A 1 13.81 -62.64 8.87
N ALA A 2 14.79 -62.10 9.59
CA ALA A 2 14.75 -61.63 10.99
C ALA A 2 14.72 -62.70 12.10
N LYS A 3 15.90 -63.12 12.56
CA LYS A 3 16.15 -63.75 13.88
C LYS A 3 17.31 -63.00 14.54
N GLY A 4 17.19 -62.71 15.83
CA GLY A 4 18.32 -62.29 16.68
C GLY A 4 17.89 -61.40 17.84
N LYS A 5 17.54 -62.04 18.97
CA LYS A 5 17.21 -61.42 20.26
C LYS A 5 18.30 -61.81 21.26
N VAL A 6 18.66 -60.87 22.16
CA VAL A 6 19.24 -61.06 23.52
C VAL A 6 20.73 -61.45 23.55
N GLN A 7 21.66 -60.52 23.84
CA GLN A 7 22.17 -60.10 25.17
C GLN A 7 22.77 -61.24 26.03
N ASN A 8 24.10 -61.24 26.21
CA ASN A 8 24.75 -61.22 27.53
C ASN A 8 26.28 -61.24 27.42
N ALA A 9 26.93 -60.46 28.28
CA ALA A 9 28.09 -60.80 29.12
C ALA A 9 29.15 -59.67 29.21
N ASN A 10 29.05 -58.93 30.32
CA ASN A 10 30.13 -58.43 31.18
C ASN A 10 31.35 -57.71 30.57
N SER A 11 31.51 -56.44 30.95
CA SER A 11 32.79 -55.74 31.07
C SER A 11 32.68 -54.82 32.30
N ILE A 12 33.09 -55.33 33.47
CA ILE A 12 34.35 -55.02 34.17
C ILE A 12 34.30 -53.63 34.84
N ASP A 13 34.40 -53.69 36.17
CA ASP A 13 34.45 -52.61 37.15
C ASP A 13 35.35 -51.44 36.73
N GLN A 14 34.80 -50.24 36.81
CA GLN A 14 35.57 -48.99 36.86
C GLN A 14 35.88 -48.69 38.33
N ILE A 15 37.12 -48.92 38.73
CA ILE A 15 37.72 -48.28 39.90
C ILE A 15 38.31 -46.96 39.39
N GLU A 16 37.62 -45.84 39.59
CA GLU A 16 38.26 -44.52 39.54
C GLU A 16 38.99 -44.30 40.88
N GLU A 17 40.32 -44.27 40.82
CA GLU A 17 41.14 -43.74 41.90
C GLU A 17 40.84 -42.25 42.07
N GLU A 18 40.13 -41.89 43.16
CA GLU A 18 40.03 -40.50 43.59
C GLU A 18 41.42 -39.97 43.93
N LYS A 19 41.94 -39.03 43.13
CA LYS A 19 43.12 -38.25 43.48
C LYS A 19 42.88 -37.55 44.81
N SER A 20 43.56 -38.01 45.85
CA SER A 20 43.49 -37.40 47.18
C SER A 20 43.81 -35.90 47.07
N PRO A 21 43.00 -35.00 47.65
CA PRO A 21 43.21 -33.56 47.53
C PRO A 21 44.60 -33.20 48.07
N GLY A 22 45.33 -32.40 47.29
CA GLY A 22 46.71 -32.04 47.60
C GLY A 22 46.82 -31.36 48.97
N ILE A 23 47.97 -31.47 49.63
CA ILE A 23 48.19 -30.94 50.98
C ILE A 23 47.80 -29.45 51.07
N PHE A 24 48.06 -28.67 50.02
CA PHE A 24 47.62 -27.27 49.90
C PHE A 24 46.11 -27.09 49.75
N GLN A 25 45.40 -27.98 49.06
CA GLN A 25 43.93 -27.95 48.99
C GLN A 25 43.32 -28.29 50.35
N LYS A 26 43.88 -29.28 51.07
CA LYS A 26 43.44 -29.59 52.44
C LYS A 26 43.72 -28.43 53.39
N LEU A 27 44.87 -27.77 53.29
CA LEU A 27 45.19 -26.57 54.08
C LEU A 27 44.26 -25.40 53.72
N PHE A 28 43.97 -25.20 52.44
CA PHE A 28 43.04 -24.17 51.98
C PHE A 28 41.63 -24.40 52.53
N TYR A 29 41.10 -25.62 52.47
CA TYR A 29 39.80 -25.91 53.08
C TYR A 29 39.83 -25.82 54.61
N LEU A 30 40.93 -26.24 55.25
CA LEU A 30 41.10 -26.16 56.71
C LEU A 30 41.21 -24.72 57.22
N VAL A 31 41.68 -23.77 56.40
CA VAL A 31 41.84 -22.36 56.81
C VAL A 31 40.73 -21.46 56.24
N LEU A 32 40.40 -21.60 54.96
CA LEU A 32 39.44 -20.73 54.26
C LEU A 32 38.00 -20.97 54.74
N ILE A 33 37.57 -22.22 54.91
CA ILE A 33 36.20 -22.52 55.36
C ILE A 33 35.95 -21.91 56.76
N PRO A 34 36.80 -22.13 57.79
CA PRO A 34 36.56 -21.51 59.09
C PRO A 34 36.74 -19.98 59.04
N LEU A 35 37.64 -19.44 58.22
CA LEU A 35 37.78 -18.00 58.03
C LEU A 35 36.49 -17.37 57.47
N LEU A 36 35.91 -17.97 56.43
CA LEU A 36 34.67 -17.51 55.81
C LEU A 36 33.50 -17.64 56.81
N PHE A 37 33.46 -18.71 57.59
CA PHE A 37 32.46 -18.90 58.64
C PHE A 37 32.54 -17.81 59.72
N VAL A 38 33.74 -17.43 60.17
CA VAL A 38 33.93 -16.32 61.11
C VAL A 38 33.44 -15.00 60.50
N ILE A 39 33.75 -14.72 59.23
CA ILE A 39 33.26 -13.52 58.53
C ILE A 39 31.73 -13.52 58.45
N ALA A 40 31.11 -14.65 58.14
CA ALA A 40 29.66 -14.78 58.07
C ALA A 40 28.99 -14.51 59.44
N VAL A 41 29.54 -15.05 60.53
CA VAL A 41 29.05 -14.80 61.89
C VAL A 41 29.18 -13.31 62.26
N LEU A 42 30.31 -12.68 61.92
CA LEU A 42 30.50 -11.24 62.13
C LEU A 42 29.48 -10.40 61.37
N LEU A 43 29.14 -10.78 60.13
CA LEU A 43 28.11 -10.09 59.34
C LEU A 43 26.73 -10.22 59.98
N VAL A 44 26.37 -11.40 60.50
CA VAL A 44 25.09 -11.60 61.20
C VAL A 44 25.03 -10.79 62.50
N ILE A 45 26.12 -10.71 63.27
CA ILE A 45 26.16 -9.88 64.48
C ILE A 45 26.03 -8.40 64.11
N ALA A 46 26.69 -7.96 63.04
CA ALA A 46 26.61 -6.58 62.57
C ALA A 46 25.19 -6.19 62.15
N THR A 47 24.46 -7.06 61.45
CA THR A 47 23.07 -6.78 61.07
C THR A 47 22.13 -6.73 62.27
N VAL A 48 22.37 -7.53 63.32
CA VAL A 48 21.55 -7.54 64.54
C VAL A 48 21.85 -6.34 65.46
N THR A 49 23.07 -5.81 65.42
CA THR A 49 23.50 -4.67 66.26
C THR A 49 23.29 -3.30 65.60
N ASP A 50 22.59 -3.24 64.46
CA ASP A 50 22.43 -2.05 63.60
C ASP A 50 23.77 -1.39 63.22
N PHE A 51 24.84 -2.18 63.20
CA PHE A 51 26.16 -1.70 62.83
C PHE A 51 26.27 -1.64 61.32
N ASN A 52 26.42 -0.45 60.76
CA ASN A 52 26.47 -0.24 59.31
C ASN A 52 27.81 -0.72 58.71
N VAL A 53 27.93 -2.04 58.52
CA VAL A 53 29.13 -2.70 57.97
C VAL A 53 29.47 -2.23 56.57
N PHE A 54 28.47 -1.83 55.77
CA PHE A 54 28.68 -1.32 54.42
C PHE A 54 29.36 0.06 54.42
N GLU A 55 28.97 0.95 55.35
CA GLU A 55 29.56 2.29 55.50
C GLU A 55 30.99 2.23 56.08
N LYS A 56 31.27 1.28 56.97
CA LYS A 56 32.64 1.07 57.48
C LYS A 56 33.52 0.33 56.48
N ALA A 57 32.97 -0.59 55.71
CA ALA A 57 33.69 -1.26 54.63
C ALA A 57 34.09 -0.25 53.55
N SER A 58 33.17 0.61 53.09
CA SER A 58 33.45 1.68 52.12
C SER A 58 34.52 2.67 52.60
N LYS A 59 34.51 3.04 53.88
CA LYS A 59 35.58 3.88 54.49
C LYS A 59 36.94 3.19 54.54
N LEU A 60 36.98 1.86 54.66
CA LEU A 60 38.22 1.08 54.71
C LEU A 60 38.74 0.70 53.32
N THR A 61 37.86 0.50 52.34
CA THR A 61 38.18 0.12 50.95
C THR A 61 38.31 1.32 50.00
N GLY A 62 38.02 2.54 50.48
CA GLY A 62 38.06 3.76 49.67
C GLY A 62 36.95 3.88 48.62
N PHE A 63 35.95 2.99 48.66
CA PHE A 63 34.79 3.02 47.79
C PHE A 63 33.67 3.85 48.44
N SER A 64 33.81 5.17 48.43
CA SER A 64 32.68 6.07 48.75
C SER A 64 31.65 5.98 47.63
N SER A 65 30.49 5.37 47.91
CA SER A 65 29.32 5.34 47.00
C SER A 65 28.53 6.65 47.07
N GLU A 66 29.21 7.79 46.92
CA GLU A 66 28.60 9.11 47.14
C GLU A 66 28.87 10.10 46.00
N GLU A 67 29.46 9.65 44.90
CA GLU A 67 29.81 10.51 43.75
C GLU A 67 29.34 9.93 42.39
N SER A 68 28.20 9.21 42.35
CA SER A 68 27.71 8.64 41.08
C SER A 68 26.19 8.55 40.92
N ALA A 69 25.38 9.15 41.80
CA ALA A 69 23.92 9.08 41.69
C ALA A 69 23.28 10.28 40.95
N GLU A 70 23.96 11.43 40.86
CA GLU A 70 23.37 12.65 40.28
C GLU A 70 23.71 12.86 38.79
N GLU A 71 24.87 12.43 38.31
CA GLU A 71 25.21 12.60 36.88
C GLU A 71 24.46 11.62 35.95
N SER A 72 24.14 10.41 36.41
CA SER A 72 23.45 9.42 35.58
C SER A 72 21.94 9.66 35.46
N SER A 73 21.28 10.28 36.45
CA SER A 73 19.82 10.49 36.44
C SER A 73 19.38 11.67 35.55
N VAL A 74 20.23 12.68 35.38
CA VAL A 74 19.97 13.85 34.51
C VAL A 74 19.95 13.46 33.03
N ASP A 75 20.77 12.51 32.60
CA ASP A 75 20.85 12.05 31.20
C ASP A 75 19.61 11.23 30.78
N TYR A 76 19.11 10.35 31.67
CA TYR A 76 17.89 9.59 31.42
C TYR A 76 16.65 10.48 31.31
N ASN A 77 16.49 11.47 32.20
CA ASN A 77 15.34 12.39 32.13
C ASN A 77 15.37 13.21 30.83
N LYS A 78 16.55 13.64 30.37
CA LYS A 78 16.70 14.34 29.09
C LYS A 78 16.32 13.44 27.91
N LYS A 79 16.71 12.17 27.94
CA LYS A 79 16.34 11.18 26.91
C LYS A 79 14.84 10.88 26.87
N ILE A 80 14.20 10.81 28.03
CA ILE A 80 12.74 10.62 28.14
C ILE A 80 12.00 11.79 27.51
N VAL A 81 12.38 13.03 27.85
CA VAL A 81 11.77 14.24 27.26
C VAL A 81 11.99 14.30 25.74
N GLU A 82 13.17 13.92 25.26
CA GLU A 82 13.46 13.84 23.82
C GLU A 82 12.59 12.79 23.11
N LEU A 83 12.44 11.60 23.70
CA LEU A 83 11.60 10.53 23.17
C LEU A 83 10.11 10.92 23.20
N GLU A 84 9.63 11.56 24.25
CA GLU A 84 8.25 12.08 24.33
C GLU A 84 7.99 13.14 23.25
N ALA A 85 8.97 14.03 23.01
CA ALA A 85 8.88 15.00 21.92
C ALA A 85 8.83 14.32 20.55
N GLN A 86 9.66 13.30 20.31
CA GLN A 86 9.64 12.53 19.06
C GLN A 86 8.33 11.74 18.88
N VAL A 87 7.80 11.14 19.95
CA VAL A 87 6.50 10.46 19.91
C VAL A 87 5.40 11.44 19.54
N LYS A 88 5.36 12.61 20.18
CA LYS A 88 4.36 13.64 19.88
C LYS A 88 4.48 14.18 18.45
N GLU A 89 5.69 14.36 17.94
CA GLU A 89 5.94 14.73 16.54
C GLU A 89 5.42 13.66 15.59
N LYS A 90 5.70 12.38 15.86
CA LYS A 90 5.24 11.25 15.05
C LYS A 90 3.73 11.06 15.11
N GLU A 91 3.10 11.26 16.27
CA GLU A 91 1.64 11.25 16.42
C GLU A 91 0.98 12.37 15.59
N ALA A 92 1.57 13.57 15.60
CA ALA A 92 1.10 14.68 14.77
C ALA A 92 1.27 14.38 13.26
N GLU A 93 2.40 13.78 12.86
CA GLU A 93 2.64 13.34 11.49
C GLU A 93 1.62 12.28 11.05
N ILE A 94 1.35 11.27 11.90
CA ILE A 94 0.34 10.24 11.66
C ILE A 94 -1.04 10.87 11.48
N ALA A 95 -1.44 11.77 12.37
CA ALA A 95 -2.74 12.44 12.28
C ALA A 95 -2.86 13.26 10.99
N GLN A 96 -1.79 13.95 10.58
CA GLN A 96 -1.76 14.69 9.32
C GLN A 96 -1.85 13.75 8.10
N LEU A 97 -1.12 12.64 8.11
CA LEU A 97 -1.16 11.64 7.04
C LEU A 97 -2.53 10.97 6.94
N GLN A 98 -3.17 10.66 8.07
CA GLN A 98 -4.54 10.13 8.11
C GLN A 98 -5.53 11.12 7.49
N SER A 99 -5.46 12.39 7.88
CA SER A 99 -6.33 13.43 7.29
C SER A 99 -6.13 13.58 5.78
N LYS A 100 -4.88 13.54 5.29
CA LYS A 100 -4.60 13.56 3.85
C LYS A 100 -5.13 12.32 3.14
N LEU A 101 -4.99 11.15 3.75
CA LEU A 101 -5.50 9.90 3.20
C LEU A 101 -7.03 9.92 3.10
N ASP A 102 -7.72 10.38 4.14
CA ASP A 102 -9.18 10.49 4.16
C ASP A 102 -9.68 11.47 3.09
N SER A 103 -9.00 12.61 2.94
CA SER A 103 -9.31 13.58 1.87
C SER A 103 -9.09 12.97 0.48
N ALA A 104 -7.99 12.27 0.27
CA ALA A 104 -7.68 11.62 -1.02
C ALA A 104 -8.69 10.49 -1.33
N LEU A 105 -9.14 9.74 -0.32
CA LEU A 105 -10.16 8.71 -0.48
C LEU A 105 -11.53 9.30 -0.82
N ALA A 106 -11.90 10.44 -0.22
CA ALA A 106 -13.13 11.15 -0.56
C ALA A 106 -13.08 11.66 -2.01
N GLU A 107 -12.00 12.35 -2.39
CA GLU A 107 -11.80 12.84 -3.75
C GLU A 107 -11.77 11.70 -4.78
N ASN A 108 -11.14 10.57 -4.46
CA ASN A 108 -11.11 9.41 -5.35
C ASN A 108 -12.52 8.83 -5.57
N LYS A 109 -13.35 8.74 -4.53
CA LYS A 109 -14.75 8.30 -4.66
C LYS A 109 -15.56 9.24 -5.55
N ASP A 110 -15.39 10.54 -5.38
CA ASP A 110 -16.09 11.55 -6.20
C ASP A 110 -15.64 11.43 -7.67
N ASN A 111 -14.33 11.29 -7.92
CA ASN A 111 -13.79 11.10 -9.26
C ASN A 111 -14.31 9.82 -9.93
N VAL A 112 -14.41 8.71 -9.19
CA VAL A 112 -14.98 7.45 -9.72
C VAL A 112 -16.45 7.65 -10.08
N ALA A 113 -17.24 8.31 -9.23
CA ALA A 113 -18.65 8.59 -9.53
C ALA A 113 -18.81 9.48 -10.79
N ILE A 114 -17.95 10.50 -10.94
CA ILE A 114 -17.92 11.35 -12.14
C ILE A 114 -17.55 10.52 -13.38
N GLN A 115 -16.55 9.64 -13.26
CA GLN A 115 -16.14 8.78 -14.36
C GLN A 115 -17.27 7.85 -14.82
N GLU A 116 -18.01 7.23 -13.89
CA GLU A 116 -19.17 6.39 -14.21
C GLU A 116 -20.28 7.20 -14.91
N GLN A 117 -20.56 8.42 -14.44
CA GLN A 117 -21.53 9.31 -15.07
C GLN A 117 -21.11 9.71 -16.50
N LEU A 118 -19.85 10.07 -16.69
CA LEU A 118 -19.30 10.42 -18.00
C LEU A 118 -19.35 9.22 -18.95
N GLN A 119 -19.00 8.03 -18.47
CA GLN A 119 -19.06 6.81 -19.27
C GLN A 119 -20.48 6.51 -19.73
N SER A 120 -21.46 6.58 -18.82
CA SER A 120 -22.88 6.41 -19.17
C SER A 120 -23.35 7.47 -20.17
N LYS A 121 -22.88 8.71 -20.05
CA LYS A 121 -23.24 9.77 -21.00
C LYS A 121 -22.62 9.53 -22.38
N ILE A 122 -21.38 9.05 -22.45
CA ILE A 122 -20.72 8.68 -23.71
C ILE A 122 -21.48 7.55 -24.38
N GLU A 123 -21.84 6.49 -23.65
CA GLU A 123 -22.60 5.36 -24.19
C GLU A 123 -23.96 5.81 -24.73
N SER A 124 -24.69 6.66 -23.99
CA SER A 124 -25.95 7.23 -24.45
C SER A 124 -25.78 8.07 -25.72
N LEU A 125 -24.75 8.92 -25.80
CA LEU A 125 -24.48 9.73 -26.98
C LEU A 125 -24.10 8.87 -28.19
N GLN A 126 -23.28 7.84 -27.99
CA GLN A 126 -22.91 6.89 -29.04
C GLN A 126 -24.12 6.11 -29.55
N GLN A 127 -25.02 5.69 -28.66
CA GLN A 127 -26.25 5.04 -29.07
C GLN A 127 -27.12 5.97 -29.93
N THR A 128 -27.35 7.21 -29.48
CA THR A 128 -28.11 8.20 -30.25
C THR A 128 -27.46 8.51 -31.59
N GLU A 129 -26.14 8.65 -31.65
CA GLU A 129 -25.40 8.87 -32.90
C GLU A 129 -25.56 7.68 -33.87
N ASN A 130 -25.44 6.46 -33.36
CA ASN A 130 -25.60 5.25 -34.17
C ASN A 130 -27.04 5.09 -34.69
N GLU A 131 -28.04 5.40 -33.86
CA GLU A 131 -29.45 5.42 -34.26
C GLU A 131 -29.69 6.47 -35.35
N ALA A 132 -29.23 7.71 -35.15
CA ALA A 132 -29.36 8.77 -36.15
C ALA A 132 -28.62 8.45 -37.46
N LYS A 133 -27.45 7.81 -37.38
CA LYS A 133 -26.70 7.36 -38.55
C LYS A 133 -27.47 6.28 -39.31
N LYS A 134 -28.04 5.31 -38.60
CA LYS A 134 -28.84 4.25 -39.21
C LYS A 134 -30.10 4.81 -39.87
N GLU A 135 -30.83 5.69 -39.19
CA GLU A 135 -32.00 6.36 -39.78
C GLU A 135 -31.63 7.14 -41.04
N PHE A 136 -30.48 7.82 -41.03
CA PHE A 136 -29.98 8.52 -42.21
C PHE A 136 -29.59 7.55 -43.35
N GLU A 137 -28.93 6.44 -43.04
CA GLU A 137 -28.60 5.39 -44.02
C GLU A 137 -29.87 4.78 -44.65
N ASP A 138 -30.93 4.56 -43.87
CA ASP A 138 -32.22 4.05 -44.36
C ASP A 138 -32.91 5.07 -45.30
N ILE A 139 -32.86 6.37 -44.96
CA ILE A 139 -33.36 7.44 -45.82
C ILE A 139 -32.56 7.49 -47.12
N LEU A 140 -31.22 7.50 -47.03
CA LEU A 140 -30.34 7.53 -48.19
C LEU A 140 -30.63 6.33 -49.12
N SER A 141 -30.72 5.12 -48.56
CA SER A 141 -31.03 3.91 -49.32
C SER A 141 -32.40 3.98 -50.00
N THR A 142 -33.40 4.59 -49.34
CA THR A 142 -34.72 4.81 -49.93
C THR A 142 -34.65 5.68 -51.18
N PHE A 143 -33.87 6.77 -51.14
CA PHE A 143 -33.66 7.63 -52.31
C PHE A 143 -32.82 6.95 -53.40
N GLU A 144 -31.81 6.16 -53.03
CA GLU A 144 -30.99 5.42 -53.99
C GLU A 144 -31.75 4.32 -54.74
N GLN A 145 -32.70 3.67 -54.07
CA GLN A 145 -33.56 2.66 -54.70
C GLN A 145 -34.70 3.29 -55.52
N MET A 146 -34.97 4.58 -55.32
CA MET A 146 -36.01 5.29 -56.04
C MET A 146 -35.54 5.63 -57.46
N SER A 147 -36.46 5.62 -58.44
CA SER A 147 -36.10 6.05 -59.79
C SER A 147 -35.74 7.54 -59.79
N ALA A 148 -34.71 7.92 -60.56
CA ALA A 148 -34.26 9.31 -60.68
C ALA A 148 -35.38 10.29 -61.05
N LYS A 149 -36.33 9.84 -61.90
CA LYS A 149 -37.51 10.63 -62.29
C LYS A 149 -38.43 10.97 -61.12
N SER A 150 -38.48 10.11 -60.10
CA SER A 150 -39.29 10.33 -58.90
C SER A 150 -38.50 11.06 -57.81
N ALA A 151 -37.22 10.74 -57.65
CA ALA A 151 -36.37 11.32 -56.60
C ALA A 151 -36.03 12.80 -56.87
N ALA A 152 -35.71 13.16 -58.12
CA ALA A 152 -35.30 14.51 -58.50
C ALA A 152 -36.30 15.62 -58.09
N PRO A 153 -37.61 15.54 -58.40
CA PRO A 153 -38.56 16.57 -57.97
C PRO A 153 -38.78 16.58 -56.46
N ILE A 154 -38.60 15.45 -55.75
CA ILE A 154 -38.72 15.42 -54.29
C ILE A 154 -37.55 16.19 -53.67
N ILE A 155 -36.32 15.91 -54.11
CA ILE A 155 -35.11 16.56 -53.60
C ILE A 155 -35.09 18.05 -53.93
N ALA A 156 -35.59 18.44 -55.11
CA ALA A 156 -35.67 19.86 -55.51
C ALA A 156 -36.59 20.70 -54.60
N GLU A 157 -37.58 20.07 -53.95
CA GLU A 157 -38.51 20.73 -53.02
C GLU A 157 -38.04 20.64 -51.55
N MET A 158 -36.95 19.93 -51.27
CA MET A 158 -36.38 19.85 -49.92
C MET A 158 -35.63 21.14 -49.57
N SER A 159 -35.36 21.32 -48.27
CA SER A 159 -34.43 22.36 -47.83
C SER A 159 -33.02 22.06 -48.35
N ASP A 160 -32.25 23.12 -48.65
CA ASP A 160 -30.89 22.97 -49.17
C ASP A 160 -30.01 22.09 -48.27
N GLU A 161 -30.15 22.23 -46.95
CA GLU A 161 -29.37 21.48 -45.97
C GLU A 161 -29.66 19.96 -46.07
N GLU A 162 -30.93 19.57 -46.11
CA GLU A 162 -31.33 18.16 -46.18
C GLU A 162 -31.04 17.57 -47.57
N ALA A 163 -31.27 18.34 -48.63
CA ALA A 163 -30.95 17.95 -50.00
C ALA A 163 -29.46 17.70 -50.16
N LEU A 164 -28.60 18.62 -49.70
CA LEU A 164 -27.15 18.45 -49.76
C LEU A 164 -26.68 17.28 -48.92
N LYS A 165 -27.26 17.06 -47.74
CA LYS A 165 -26.93 15.91 -46.89
C LYS A 165 -27.17 14.59 -47.64
N ILE A 166 -28.30 14.46 -48.34
CA ILE A 166 -28.61 13.26 -49.13
C ILE A 166 -27.71 13.17 -50.37
N LEU A 167 -27.64 14.23 -51.18
CA LEU A 167 -26.91 14.27 -52.45
C LEU A 167 -25.41 14.03 -52.29
N SER A 168 -24.78 14.59 -51.24
CA SER A 168 -23.35 14.43 -50.96
C SER A 168 -22.95 13.01 -50.53
N ASN A 169 -23.90 12.25 -49.98
CA ASN A 169 -23.66 10.88 -49.49
C ASN A 169 -24.11 9.81 -50.49
N MET A 170 -24.69 10.21 -51.61
CA MET A 170 -25.23 9.30 -52.63
C MET A 170 -24.14 8.75 -53.55
N GLN A 171 -24.34 7.55 -54.09
CA GLN A 171 -23.44 7.02 -55.13
C GLN A 171 -23.37 7.94 -56.36
N PRO A 172 -22.18 8.15 -56.96
CA PRO A 172 -21.99 9.07 -58.09
C PRO A 172 -22.91 8.77 -59.28
N GLU A 173 -23.16 7.50 -59.57
CA GLU A 173 -24.04 7.07 -60.65
C GLU A 173 -25.48 7.52 -60.40
N THR A 174 -26.01 7.28 -59.20
CA THR A 174 -27.36 7.68 -58.80
C THR A 174 -27.50 9.20 -58.76
N LEU A 175 -26.51 9.90 -58.19
CA LEU A 175 -26.46 11.36 -58.17
C LEU A 175 -26.53 11.95 -59.59
N SER A 176 -25.72 11.41 -60.51
CA SER A 176 -25.70 11.85 -61.90
C SER A 176 -27.06 11.64 -62.60
N ALA A 177 -27.70 10.48 -62.36
CA ALA A 177 -29.01 10.17 -62.91
C ALA A 177 -30.10 11.09 -62.35
N ILE A 178 -30.04 11.45 -61.06
CA ILE A 178 -30.95 12.40 -60.43
C ILE A 178 -30.77 13.79 -61.04
N PHE A 179 -29.53 14.28 -61.18
CA PHE A 179 -29.26 15.57 -61.83
C PHE A 179 -29.73 15.60 -63.28
N GLU A 180 -29.63 14.50 -64.02
CA GLU A 180 -30.17 14.39 -65.38
C GLU A 180 -31.71 14.55 -65.44
N LYS A 181 -32.42 14.20 -64.36
CA LYS A 181 -33.88 14.30 -64.27
C LYS A 181 -34.38 15.52 -63.48
N MET A 182 -33.47 16.33 -62.95
CA MET A 182 -33.76 17.56 -62.22
C MET A 182 -33.85 18.76 -63.17
N ASP A 183 -34.46 19.86 -62.72
CA ASP A 183 -34.39 21.12 -63.47
C ASP A 183 -32.93 21.59 -63.61
N PRO A 184 -32.49 22.08 -64.79
CA PRO A 184 -31.11 22.52 -65.00
C PRO A 184 -30.63 23.60 -64.02
N ALA A 185 -31.52 24.49 -63.56
CA ALA A 185 -31.16 25.53 -62.60
C ALA A 185 -30.88 24.93 -61.21
N GLU A 186 -31.74 24.02 -60.74
CA GLU A 186 -31.54 23.33 -59.46
C GLU A 186 -30.32 22.40 -59.48
N ALA A 187 -30.11 21.67 -60.58
CA ALA A 187 -28.95 20.81 -60.73
C ALA A 187 -27.63 21.61 -60.71
N ALA A 188 -27.59 22.76 -61.38
CA ALA A 188 -26.44 23.66 -61.34
C ALA A 188 -26.20 24.21 -59.94
N ARG A 189 -27.27 24.65 -59.26
CA ARG A 189 -27.23 25.19 -57.90
C ARG A 189 -26.69 24.18 -56.89
N TYR A 190 -27.22 22.96 -56.88
CA TYR A 190 -26.73 21.90 -55.98
C TYR A 190 -25.32 21.45 -56.34
N SER A 191 -24.95 21.43 -57.62
CA SER A 191 -23.56 21.13 -58.04
C SER A 191 -22.56 22.16 -57.50
N GLU A 192 -22.91 23.44 -57.52
CA GLU A 192 -22.08 24.51 -56.94
C GLU A 192 -21.96 24.36 -55.43
N LEU A 193 -23.08 24.10 -54.75
CA LEU A 193 -23.11 23.89 -53.30
C LEU A 193 -22.31 22.66 -52.84
N LEU A 194 -22.31 21.57 -53.60
CA LEU A 194 -21.53 20.36 -53.32
C LEU A 194 -20.02 20.54 -53.55
N SER A 195 -19.62 21.57 -54.29
CA SER A 195 -18.21 21.84 -54.62
C SER A 195 -17.50 22.76 -53.61
N GLN A 196 -18.25 23.30 -52.65
CA GLN A 196 -17.76 24.19 -51.59
C GLN A 196 -17.34 23.39 -50.36
#